data_AF-A0A2D4WP84-F1
#
_entry.id   AF-A0A2D4WP84-F1
#
_cell.length_a   1.000
_cell.length_b   1.000
_cell.length_c   1.000
_cell.angle_alpha   90.00
_cell.angle_beta   90.00
_cell.angle_gamma   90.00
#
_symmetry.space_group_name_H-M   'P 1'
#
loop_
_entity.id
_entity.type
_entity.pdbx_description
1 polymer ?
#
loop_
_entity_poly.entity_id
_entity_poly.type
_entity_poly.pdbx_seq_one_letter_code
_entity_poly.pdbx_strand_id
1 'polypeptide(L)'
;MAVAQVMLGLRSLLVKLAIFFLMAALLAWALGGTLFPRPEIVDHSRVTFQGAEWWLRMLAGGDQPGAVRWYLMERAGGKTFLQPSLHPEETHPGWLDATGPIIASDRMYVGFQDAKSGWQIAVFEQAAPLTRIVPVLDRLAVERQFARLRLDMPLQTIDQERALRSDVLELNTTSSDSK
;
A
#
# COMPACT_ATOMS: atom_id res chain seq x y z
N MET A 1 -12.68 70.04 -19.67
CA MET A 1 -13.68 69.05 -19.17
C MET A 1 -13.42 67.61 -19.60
N ALA A 2 -12.75 67.32 -20.73
CA ALA A 2 -12.48 65.94 -21.18
C ALA A 2 -11.50 65.14 -20.28
N VAL A 3 -10.47 65.77 -19.73
CA VAL A 3 -9.43 65.08 -18.91
C VAL A 3 -10.00 64.51 -17.60
N ALA A 4 -10.92 65.23 -16.96
CA ALA A 4 -11.58 64.77 -15.74
C ALA A 4 -12.44 63.52 -15.97
N GLN A 5 -13.14 63.46 -17.11
CA GLN A 5 -13.97 62.32 -17.49
C GLN A 5 -13.13 61.07 -17.84
N VAL A 6 -11.98 61.25 -18.49
CA VAL A 6 -11.03 60.16 -18.76
C VAL A 6 -10.40 59.64 -17.45
N MET A 7 -10.06 60.52 -16.51
CA MET A 7 -9.57 60.12 -15.18
C MET A 7 -10.61 59.32 -14.38
N LEU A 8 -11.88 59.71 -14.44
CA LEU A 8 -12.99 58.96 -13.83
C LEU A 8 -13.19 57.57 -14.49
N GLY A 9 -13.08 57.51 -15.82
CA GLY A 9 -13.13 56.26 -16.58
C GLY A 9 -11.98 55.31 -16.25
N LEU A 10 -10.75 55.82 -16.16
CA LEU A 10 -9.56 55.04 -15.81
C LEU A 10 -9.63 54.50 -14.38
N ARG A 11 -10.15 55.29 -13.42
CA ARG A 11 -10.34 54.84 -12.04
C ARG A 11 -11.35 53.69 -11.95
N SER A 12 -12.45 53.79 -12.68
CA SER A 12 -13.46 52.71 -12.76
C SER A 12 -12.87 51.45 -13.40
N LEU A 13 -12.04 51.61 -14.44
CA LEU A 13 -11.34 50.49 -15.09
C LEU A 13 -10.38 49.79 -14.12
N LEU A 14 -9.57 50.54 -13.37
CA LEU A 14 -8.63 50.00 -12.39
C LEU A 14 -9.35 49.22 -11.27
N VAL A 15 -10.47 49.74 -10.77
CA VAL A 15 -11.28 49.05 -9.75
C VAL A 15 -11.84 47.75 -10.30
N LYS A 16 -12.40 47.75 -11.52
CA LYS A 16 -12.90 46.53 -12.16
C LYS A 16 -11.79 45.50 -12.38
N LEU A 17 -10.60 45.96 -12.80
CA LEU A 17 -9.44 45.10 -12.99
C LEU A 17 -9.00 44.46 -11.66
N ALA A 18 -8.94 45.25 -10.58
CA ALA A 18 -8.59 44.75 -9.26
C ALA A 18 -9.60 43.70 -8.75
N ILE A 19 -10.91 43.95 -8.95
CA ILE A 19 -11.95 42.99 -8.60
C ILE A 19 -11.82 41.70 -9.42
N PHE A 20 -11.54 41.81 -10.72
CA PHE A 20 -11.33 40.65 -11.58
C PHE A 20 -10.17 39.78 -11.11
N PHE A 21 -9.01 40.39 -10.80
CA PHE A 21 -7.87 39.66 -10.26
C PHE A 21 -8.15 39.04 -8.90
N LEU A 22 -8.87 39.75 -8.03
CA LEU A 22 -9.27 39.21 -6.72
C LEU A 22 -10.16 37.98 -6.88
N MET A 23 -11.18 38.06 -7.75
CA MET A 23 -12.06 36.93 -8.03
C MET A 23 -11.31 35.76 -8.67
N ALA A 24 -10.42 36.03 -9.62
CA ALA A 24 -9.59 35.01 -10.25
C ALA A 24 -8.66 34.32 -9.25
N ALA A 25 -8.04 35.07 -8.34
CA ALA A 25 -7.19 34.53 -7.28
C ALA A 25 -7.99 33.68 -6.29
N LEU A 26 -9.18 34.13 -5.88
CA LEU A 26 -10.09 33.34 -5.04
C LEU A 26 -10.55 32.06 -5.74
N LEU A 27 -10.84 32.12 -7.04
CA LEU A 27 -11.20 30.95 -7.84
C LEU A 27 -10.03 29.99 -7.96
N ALA A 28 -8.83 30.49 -8.29
CA ALA A 28 -7.62 29.69 -8.38
C ALA A 28 -7.24 29.06 -7.03
N TRP A 29 -7.51 29.74 -5.92
CA TRP A 29 -7.34 29.19 -4.58
C TRP A 29 -8.39 28.12 -4.26
N ALA A 30 -9.67 28.37 -4.58
CA ALA A 30 -10.75 27.43 -4.38
C ALA A 30 -10.59 26.15 -5.24
N LEU A 31 -10.16 26.30 -6.50
CA LEU A 31 -9.84 25.18 -7.38
C LEU A 31 -8.50 24.54 -7.01
N GLY A 32 -7.46 25.33 -6.76
CA GLY A 32 -6.12 24.83 -6.41
C GLY A 32 -6.07 24.06 -5.10
N GLY A 33 -6.93 24.40 -4.12
CA GLY A 33 -7.07 23.65 -2.87
C GLY A 33 -7.80 22.31 -2.99
N THR A 34 -8.50 22.08 -4.10
CA THR A 34 -9.33 20.88 -4.36
C THR A 34 -8.84 20.01 -5.53
N LEU A 35 -7.89 20.50 -6.33
CA LEU A 35 -7.31 19.78 -7.47
C LEU A 35 -6.35 18.65 -7.09
N PHE A 36 -5.91 18.57 -5.84
CA PHE A 36 -5.07 17.48 -5.37
C PHE A 36 -5.93 16.41 -4.70
N PRO A 37 -6.16 15.25 -5.36
CA PRO A 37 -6.86 14.15 -4.73
C PRO A 37 -6.08 13.72 -3.50
N ARG A 38 -6.71 13.84 -2.32
CA ARG A 38 -6.12 13.31 -1.10
C ARG A 38 -6.01 11.80 -1.24
N PRO A 39 -4.88 11.19 -0.84
CA PRO A 39 -4.78 9.74 -0.85
C PRO A 39 -5.86 9.16 0.06
N GLU A 40 -6.56 8.16 -0.44
CA GLU A 40 -7.50 7.36 0.35
C GLU A 40 -6.67 6.40 1.21
N ILE A 41 -6.90 6.43 2.52
CA ILE A 41 -6.17 5.62 3.49
C ILE A 41 -7.14 4.63 4.11
N VAL A 42 -6.86 3.34 3.96
CA VAL A 42 -7.65 2.26 4.55
C VAL A 42 -6.76 1.45 5.48
N ASP A 43 -7.09 1.44 6.77
CA ASP A 43 -6.44 0.59 7.77
C ASP A 43 -7.17 -0.75 7.87
N HIS A 44 -6.43 -1.84 7.76
CA HIS A 44 -6.96 -3.21 7.87
C HIS A 44 -6.95 -3.71 9.32
N SER A 45 -7.37 -4.96 9.53
CA SER A 45 -7.43 -5.61 10.84
C SER A 45 -6.12 -5.47 11.62
N ARG A 46 -6.25 -5.06 12.89
CA ARG A 46 -5.12 -4.92 13.82
C ARG A 46 -4.87 -6.23 14.55
N VAL A 47 -3.60 -6.59 14.73
CA VAL A 47 -3.16 -7.71 15.56
C VAL A 47 -2.16 -7.22 16.60
N THR A 48 -2.12 -7.88 17.75
CA THR A 48 -1.15 -7.55 18.81
C THR A 48 -0.07 -8.62 18.83
N PHE A 49 1.18 -8.22 18.62
CA PHE A 49 2.33 -9.11 18.62
C PHE A 49 3.46 -8.48 19.42
N GLN A 50 4.02 -9.23 20.40
CA GLN A 50 5.13 -8.79 21.26
C GLN A 50 4.90 -7.42 21.92
N GLY A 51 3.65 -7.14 22.34
CA GLY A 51 3.28 -5.87 23.01
C GLY A 51 3.11 -4.66 22.10
N ALA A 52 3.25 -4.83 20.78
CA ALA A 52 2.96 -3.80 19.78
C ALA A 52 1.69 -4.13 18.98
N GLU A 53 0.95 -3.11 18.55
CA GLU A 53 -0.14 -3.26 17.58
C GLU A 53 0.40 -3.20 16.16
N TRP A 54 -0.03 -4.11 15.31
CA TRP A 54 0.40 -4.24 13.93
C TRP A 54 -0.81 -4.24 13.00
N TRP A 55 -0.73 -3.53 11.89
CA TRP A 55 -1.78 -3.54 10.87
C TRP A 55 -1.25 -3.21 9.49
N LEU A 56 -1.98 -3.65 8.47
CA LEU A 56 -1.74 -3.22 7.10
C LEU A 56 -2.49 -1.92 6.81
N ARG A 57 -1.80 -0.98 6.17
CA ARG A 57 -2.37 0.26 5.66
C ARG A 57 -2.27 0.26 4.15
N MET A 58 -3.42 0.39 3.50
CA MET A 58 -3.54 0.62 2.07
C MET A 58 -3.61 2.13 1.84
N LEU A 59 -2.81 2.61 0.89
CA LEU A 59 -2.82 3.99 0.39
C LEU A 59 -3.14 3.94 -1.09
N ALA A 60 -4.23 4.59 -1.50
CA ALA A 60 -4.64 4.70 -2.90
C ALA A 60 -4.65 6.17 -3.33
N GLY A 61 -3.94 6.49 -4.42
CA GLY A 61 -3.86 7.87 -4.94
C GLY A 61 -2.84 8.77 -4.22
N GLY A 62 -3.01 10.09 -4.34
CA GLY A 62 -2.00 11.08 -3.93
C GLY A 62 -1.01 11.40 -5.04
N ASP A 63 0.30 11.31 -4.75
CA ASP A 63 1.39 11.60 -5.71
C ASP A 63 1.44 10.61 -6.88
N GLN A 64 0.80 9.44 -6.76
CA GLN A 64 0.64 8.45 -7.82
C GLN A 64 -0.86 8.15 -8.07
N PRO A 65 -1.55 8.94 -8.88
CA PRO A 65 -2.94 8.67 -9.21
C PRO A 65 -3.10 7.28 -9.87
N GLY A 66 -3.97 6.45 -9.29
CA GLY A 66 -4.26 5.10 -9.78
C GLY A 66 -3.37 3.98 -9.22
N ALA A 67 -2.34 4.31 -8.42
CA ALA A 67 -1.53 3.30 -7.74
C ALA A 67 -2.06 3.02 -6.33
N VAL A 68 -2.12 1.74 -5.98
CA VAL A 68 -2.35 1.26 -4.61
C VAL A 68 -1.02 0.82 -4.03
N ARG A 69 -0.73 1.22 -2.79
CA ARG A 69 0.45 0.81 -2.04
C ARG A 69 0.06 0.30 -0.67
N TRP A 70 0.72 -0.76 -0.24
CA TRP A 70 0.52 -1.38 1.06
C TRP A 70 1.73 -1.17 1.95
N TYR A 71 1.45 -0.91 3.22
CA TYR A 71 2.46 -0.67 4.24
C TYR A 71 2.12 -1.44 5.50
N LEU A 72 3.15 -1.99 6.14
CA LEU A 72 3.03 -2.54 7.47
C LEU A 72 3.29 -1.44 8.50
N MET A 73 2.28 -1.17 9.32
CA MET A 73 2.32 -0.21 10.40
C MET A 73 2.53 -0.94 11.72
N GLU A 74 3.37 -0.39 12.58
CA GLU A 74 3.55 -0.80 13.96
C GLU A 74 3.18 0.35 14.89
N ARG A 75 2.53 0.07 16.01
CA ARG A 75 2.36 0.99 17.12
C ARG A 75 2.90 0.39 18.40
N ALA A 76 3.94 1.03 18.92
CA ALA A 76 4.58 0.69 20.18
C ALA A 76 4.74 1.96 21.03
N GLY A 77 4.41 1.89 22.32
CA GLY A 77 4.57 3.02 23.24
C GLY A 77 3.85 4.31 22.82
N GLY A 78 2.68 4.17 22.18
CA GLY A 78 1.88 5.31 21.69
C GLY A 78 2.39 6.00 20.42
N LYS A 79 3.56 5.58 19.89
CA LYS A 79 4.09 6.06 18.63
C LYS A 79 3.76 5.07 17.52
N THR A 80 3.46 5.59 16.34
CA THR A 80 3.20 4.78 15.14
C THR A 80 4.41 4.88 14.22
N PHE A 81 4.91 3.73 13.80
CA PHE A 81 6.07 3.57 12.94
C PHE A 81 5.64 2.88 11.65
N LEU A 82 6.14 3.39 10.53
CA LEU A 82 6.15 2.66 9.28
C LEU A 82 7.31 1.66 9.37
N GLN A 83 7.05 0.36 9.23
CA GLN A 83 8.18 -0.56 9.09
C GLN A 83 8.85 -0.31 7.74
N PRO A 84 10.20 -0.32 7.69
CA PRO A 84 10.93 0.02 6.48
C PRO A 84 10.52 -0.94 5.38
N SER A 85 10.30 -0.39 4.19
CA SER A 85 10.30 -1.20 2.99
C SER A 85 11.60 -1.99 2.97
N LEU A 86 11.52 -3.25 2.54
CA LEU A 86 12.68 -4.12 2.32
C LEU A 86 13.76 -3.48 1.45
N HIS A 87 13.35 -2.49 0.66
CA HIS A 87 14.19 -1.66 -0.17
C HIS A 87 14.01 -0.18 0.24
N PRO A 88 14.80 0.32 1.21
CA PRO A 88 14.74 1.72 1.62
C PRO A 88 15.25 2.68 0.52
N GLU A 89 15.94 2.15 -0.48
CA GLU A 89 16.48 2.86 -1.65
C GLU A 89 15.40 3.18 -2.71
N GLU A 90 14.18 2.62 -2.59
CA GLU A 90 13.15 2.79 -3.61
C GLU A 90 12.49 4.17 -3.54
N THR A 91 12.38 4.82 -4.71
CA THR A 91 11.74 6.13 -4.87
C THR A 91 10.28 6.13 -4.39
N HIS A 92 9.62 4.97 -4.42
CA HIS A 92 8.24 4.79 -3.97
C HIS A 92 8.18 3.57 -3.05
N PRO A 93 8.53 3.72 -1.75
CA PRO A 93 8.50 2.62 -0.81
C PRO A 93 7.06 2.13 -0.65
N GLY A 94 6.87 0.83 -0.46
CA GLY A 94 5.56 0.20 -0.25
C GLY A 94 5.30 -0.97 -1.19
N TRP A 95 4.52 -1.93 -0.74
CA TRP A 95 4.22 -3.15 -1.49
C TRP A 95 3.09 -2.93 -2.48
N LEU A 96 3.09 -3.70 -3.59
CA LEU A 96 2.03 -3.66 -4.60
C LEU A 96 0.72 -4.25 -4.07
N ASP A 97 0.83 -5.30 -3.25
CA ASP A 97 -0.28 -6.01 -2.62
C ASP A 97 0.21 -6.58 -1.28
N ALA A 98 -0.70 -6.83 -0.35
CA ALA A 98 -0.38 -7.42 0.95
C ALA A 98 -1.55 -8.18 1.57
N THR A 99 -1.24 -9.16 2.41
CA THR A 99 -2.21 -9.96 3.16
C THR A 99 -1.67 -10.33 4.54
N GLY A 100 -2.58 -10.65 5.47
CA GLY A 100 -2.31 -10.76 6.90
C GLY A 100 -2.55 -9.43 7.63
N PRO A 101 -1.80 -9.12 8.70
CA PRO A 101 -0.84 -9.97 9.40
C PRO A 101 -1.53 -11.17 10.07
N ILE A 102 -0.83 -12.31 10.19
CA ILE A 102 -1.28 -13.46 10.99
C ILE A 102 -0.24 -13.79 12.06
N ILE A 103 -0.69 -14.35 13.18
CA ILE A 103 0.17 -14.81 14.26
C ILE A 103 0.01 -16.32 14.36
N ALA A 104 1.14 -17.04 14.33
CA ALA A 104 1.20 -18.49 14.50
C ALA A 104 2.53 -18.87 15.15
N SER A 105 2.50 -19.85 16.07
CA SER A 105 3.70 -20.37 16.73
C SER A 105 4.66 -19.27 17.28
N ASP A 106 4.10 -18.26 17.94
CA ASP A 106 4.81 -17.08 18.51
C ASP A 106 5.57 -16.22 17.48
N ARG A 107 5.16 -16.28 16.22
CA ARG A 107 5.73 -15.49 15.11
C ARG A 107 4.62 -14.77 14.37
N MET A 108 4.94 -13.60 13.84
CA MET A 108 4.04 -12.87 12.95
C MET A 108 4.48 -13.05 11.50
N TYR A 109 3.50 -13.28 10.63
CA TYR A 109 3.70 -13.46 9.21
C TYR A 109 2.89 -12.43 8.43
N VAL A 110 3.52 -11.86 7.40
CA VAL A 110 2.91 -10.88 6.50
C VAL A 110 3.25 -11.26 5.08
N GLY A 111 2.22 -11.46 4.25
CA GLY A 111 2.40 -11.72 2.84
C GLY A 111 2.39 -10.41 2.09
N PHE A 112 3.31 -10.22 1.15
CA PHE A 112 3.36 -9.00 0.36
C PHE A 112 3.93 -9.27 -1.03
N GLN A 113 3.59 -8.40 -1.97
CA GLN A 113 4.13 -8.39 -3.32
C GLN A 113 5.11 -7.24 -3.50
N ASP A 114 6.36 -7.61 -3.72
CA ASP A 114 7.42 -6.69 -4.12
C ASP A 114 7.46 -6.56 -5.65
N ALA A 115 7.78 -5.34 -6.13
CA ALA A 115 7.78 -5.07 -7.57
C ALA A 115 8.92 -5.79 -8.33
N LYS A 116 10.04 -6.08 -7.65
CA LYS A 116 11.20 -6.75 -8.25
C LYS A 116 11.19 -8.25 -7.99
N SER A 117 10.82 -8.63 -6.78
CA SER A 117 10.96 -9.99 -6.26
C SER A 117 9.68 -10.82 -6.33
N GLY A 118 8.54 -10.20 -6.63
CA GLY A 118 7.25 -10.87 -6.66
C GLY A 118 6.70 -11.13 -5.25
N TRP A 119 5.93 -12.21 -5.09
CA TRP A 119 5.28 -12.54 -3.83
C TRP A 119 6.26 -13.12 -2.81
N GLN A 120 6.16 -12.65 -1.57
CA GLN A 120 7.03 -13.03 -0.47
C GLN A 120 6.25 -13.04 0.85
N ILE A 121 6.76 -13.79 1.83
CA ILE A 121 6.28 -13.80 3.21
C ILE A 121 7.37 -13.25 4.11
N ALA A 122 7.09 -12.14 4.77
CA ALA A 122 7.88 -11.60 5.87
C ALA A 122 7.54 -12.36 7.14
N VAL A 123 8.59 -12.77 7.87
CA VAL A 123 8.52 -13.46 9.15
C VAL A 123 9.16 -12.57 10.20
N PHE A 124 8.41 -12.31 11.27
CA PHE A 124 8.85 -11.55 12.43
C PHE A 124 8.84 -12.49 13.64
N GLU A 125 10.02 -12.78 14.18
CA GLU A 125 10.17 -13.59 15.40
C GLU A 125 10.13 -12.72 16.67
N GLN A 126 10.36 -11.42 16.52
CA GLN A 126 10.28 -10.42 17.59
C GLN A 126 9.64 -9.15 17.05
N ALA A 127 9.23 -8.24 17.94
CA ALA A 127 8.97 -6.85 17.53
C ALA A 127 10.19 -6.34 16.76
N ALA A 128 9.96 -5.52 15.73
CA ALA A 128 10.94 -5.16 14.70
C ALA A 128 12.42 -5.09 15.15
N PRO A 129 13.37 -5.51 14.29
CA PRO A 129 13.27 -5.54 12.82
C PRO A 129 12.75 -6.86 12.23
N LEU A 130 12.42 -6.81 10.94
CA LEU A 130 12.10 -7.97 10.13
C LEU A 130 13.17 -9.06 10.29
N THR A 131 12.75 -10.28 10.59
CA THR A 131 13.67 -11.39 10.86
C THR A 131 14.05 -12.15 9.60
N ARG A 132 13.06 -12.49 8.75
CA ARG A 132 13.30 -13.32 7.56
C ARG A 132 12.27 -13.06 6.47
N ILE A 133 12.66 -13.31 5.23
CA ILE A 133 11.78 -13.32 4.06
C ILE A 133 11.79 -14.71 3.43
N VAL A 134 10.62 -15.19 3.01
CA VAL A 134 10.46 -16.45 2.28
C VAL A 134 9.79 -16.13 0.94
N PRO A 135 10.46 -16.35 -0.21
CA PRO A 135 9.83 -16.15 -1.51
C PRO A 135 8.76 -17.21 -1.76
N VAL A 136 7.66 -16.82 -2.39
CA VAL A 136 6.53 -17.70 -2.74
C VAL A 136 6.06 -17.42 -4.17
N LEU A 137 5.37 -18.39 -4.77
CA LEU A 137 5.05 -18.34 -6.20
C LEU A 137 4.05 -17.24 -6.55
N ASP A 138 2.97 -17.14 -5.78
CA ASP A 138 1.86 -16.23 -6.05
C ASP A 138 1.06 -15.91 -4.77
N ARG A 139 0.02 -15.08 -4.91
CA ARG A 139 -0.87 -14.75 -3.80
C ARG A 139 -1.56 -15.98 -3.20
N LEU A 140 -1.93 -16.95 -4.03
CA LEU A 140 -2.63 -18.15 -3.58
C LEU A 140 -1.71 -19.04 -2.73
N ALA A 141 -0.43 -19.12 -3.10
CA ALA A 141 0.63 -19.76 -2.32
C ALA A 141 0.72 -19.16 -0.92
N VAL A 142 0.71 -17.82 -0.80
CA VAL A 142 0.70 -17.13 0.50
C VAL A 142 -0.47 -17.59 1.37
N GLU A 143 -1.69 -17.55 0.84
CA GLU A 143 -2.90 -17.92 1.58
C GLU A 143 -2.88 -19.39 2.01
N ARG A 144 -2.33 -20.28 1.17
CA ARG A 144 -2.12 -21.69 1.53
C ARG A 144 -1.10 -21.83 2.65
N GLN A 145 0.04 -21.15 2.57
CA GLN A 145 1.04 -21.15 3.65
C GLN A 145 0.42 -20.60 4.95
N PHE A 146 -0.42 -19.58 4.87
CA PHE A 146 -1.13 -19.02 6.03
C PHE A 146 -2.13 -19.99 6.64
N ALA A 147 -2.90 -20.69 5.81
CA ALA A 147 -3.79 -21.76 6.27
C ALA A 147 -3.00 -22.88 6.95
N ARG A 148 -1.82 -23.23 6.43
CA ARG A 148 -0.92 -24.22 7.03
C ARG A 148 -0.39 -23.77 8.39
N LEU A 149 0.06 -22.53 8.50
CA LEU A 149 0.57 -21.95 9.73
C LEU A 149 -0.50 -21.91 10.83
N ARG A 150 -1.77 -21.65 10.48
CA ARG A 150 -2.89 -21.74 11.43
C ARG A 150 -3.13 -23.15 11.99
N LEU A 151 -2.60 -24.17 11.30
CA LEU A 151 -2.62 -25.57 11.72
C LEU A 151 -1.27 -25.99 12.32
N ASP A 152 -0.42 -25.03 12.72
CA ASP A 152 0.94 -25.22 13.26
C ASP A 152 1.86 -26.06 12.34
N MET A 153 1.59 -26.03 11.03
CA MET A 153 2.47 -26.67 10.04
C MET A 153 3.57 -25.70 9.58
N PRO A 154 4.79 -26.20 9.31
CA PRO A 154 5.88 -25.35 8.85
C PRO A 154 5.65 -24.82 7.43
N LEU A 155 6.24 -23.64 7.19
CA LEU A 155 6.34 -23.05 5.85
C LEU A 155 7.06 -24.01 4.90
N GLN A 156 6.51 -24.17 3.70
CA GLN A 156 7.16 -24.91 2.63
C GLN A 156 8.05 -24.00 1.80
N THR A 157 9.08 -24.59 1.17
CA THR A 157 9.91 -23.87 0.20
C THR A 157 9.20 -23.78 -1.15
N ILE A 158 9.65 -22.84 -1.98
CA ILE A 158 9.15 -22.69 -3.36
C ILE A 158 9.27 -24.01 -4.15
N ASP A 159 10.36 -24.77 -3.94
CA ASP A 159 10.59 -26.02 -4.67
C ASP A 159 9.61 -27.12 -4.25
N GLN A 160 9.33 -27.21 -2.94
CA GLN A 160 8.33 -28.13 -2.40
C GLN A 160 6.93 -27.79 -2.93
N GLU A 161 6.59 -26.51 -3.01
CA GLU A 161 5.30 -26.08 -3.55
C GLU A 161 5.20 -26.34 -5.06
N ARG A 162 6.28 -26.11 -5.81
CA ARG A 162 6.32 -26.41 -7.24
C ARG A 162 6.14 -27.90 -7.51
N ALA A 163 6.78 -28.76 -6.72
CA ALA A 163 6.63 -30.22 -6.81
C ALA A 163 5.18 -30.66 -6.53
N LEU A 164 4.55 -30.13 -5.48
CA LEU A 164 3.15 -30.44 -5.17
C LEU A 164 2.19 -29.99 -6.29
N ARG A 165 2.49 -28.85 -6.93
CA ARG A 165 1.68 -28.35 -8.06
C ARG A 165 1.85 -29.20 -9.30
N SER A 166 3.07 -29.66 -9.62
CA SER A 166 3.30 -30.55 -10.77
C SER A 166 2.57 -31.88 -10.60
N ASP A 167 2.62 -32.48 -9.40
CA ASP A 167 1.96 -33.75 -9.13
C ASP A 167 0.43 -33.67 -9.37
N VAL A 168 -0.21 -32.58 -8.94
CA VAL A 168 -1.65 -32.36 -9.16
C VAL A 168 -1.98 -32.16 -10.63
N LEU A 169 -1.11 -31.48 -11.39
CA LEU A 169 -1.32 -31.26 -12.82
C LEU A 169 -1.15 -32.56 -13.62
N GLU A 170 -0.19 -33.41 -13.25
CA GLU A 170 0.04 -34.72 -13.89
C GLU A 170 -1.03 -35.76 -13.55
N LEU A 171 -1.61 -35.72 -12.35
CA LEU A 171 -2.78 -36.54 -11.98
C LEU A 171 -4.02 -36.21 -12.84
N ASN A 172 -4.19 -34.95 -13.24
CA ASN A 172 -5.33 -34.55 -14.06
C ASN A 172 -5.16 -34.92 -15.54
N THR A 173 -3.94 -34.92 -16.09
CA THR A 173 -3.70 -35.31 -17.48
C THR A 173 -3.87 -36.82 -17.69
N THR A 174 -3.41 -37.63 -16.74
CA THR A 174 -3.55 -39.10 -16.82
C THR A 174 -5.00 -39.57 -16.64
N SER A 175 -5.85 -38.83 -15.92
CA SER A 175 -7.27 -39.17 -15.80
C SER A 175 -8.10 -38.85 -17.06
N SER A 176 -7.59 -37.97 -17.95
CA SER A 176 -8.31 -37.54 -19.15
C SER A 176 -8.14 -38.49 -20.35
N ASP A 177 -7.12 -39.36 -20.34
CA ASP A 177 -6.85 -40.33 -21.42
C ASP A 177 -7.52 -41.70 -21.21
N SER A 178 -8.29 -41.88 -20.13
CA SER A 178 -9.18 -43.03 -19.92
C SER A 178 -10.64 -42.64 -20.13
N LYS A 179 -11.00 -42.33 -21.38
CA LYS A 179 -12.39 -42.37 -21.85
C LYS A 179 -12.48 -42.77 -23.31
#